data_AF-A0A701VB60-F1
#
_entry.id   AF-A0A701VB60-F1
#
_cell.length_a   1.000
_cell.length_b   1.000
_cell.length_c   1.000
_cell.angle_alpha   90.00
_cell.angle_beta   90.00
_cell.angle_gamma   90.00
#
_symmetry.space_group_name_H-M   'P 1'
#
loop_
_entity.id
_entity.type
_entity.pdbx_description
1 polymer ?
#
loop_
_entity_poly.entity_id
_entity_poly.type
_entity_poly.pdbx_seq_one_letter_code
_entity_poly.pdbx_strand_id
1 'polypeptide(L)'
;MQGTISFNDVIQGLADNAFATVKAAKTALNASQDLYHFQMAVHEHGEKAVVNETANVLQQRYRCTYTEAVVDAGNRVRAALELVSGQDTFQTVRDNLNK
;
A
#
# COMPACT_ATOMS: atom_id res chain seq x y z
N MET A 1 -9.10 34.50 -21.97
CA MET A 1 -7.94 33.98 -22.72
C MET A 1 -7.97 32.46 -22.62
N GLN A 2 -8.51 31.77 -23.62
CA GLN A 2 -8.34 30.32 -23.73
C GLN A 2 -6.88 30.08 -24.13
N GLY A 3 -6.08 29.54 -23.22
CA GLY A 3 -4.71 29.16 -23.51
C GLY A 3 -4.72 28.08 -24.58
N THR A 4 -4.04 28.32 -25.69
CA THR A 4 -3.86 27.33 -26.76
C THR A 4 -3.15 26.12 -26.17
N ILE A 5 -3.85 25.00 -26.01
CA ILE A 5 -3.24 23.74 -25.59
C ILE A 5 -2.34 23.28 -26.74
N SER A 6 -1.03 23.16 -26.51
CA SER A 6 -0.10 22.66 -27.52
C SER A 6 -0.34 21.16 -27.72
N PHE A 7 -0.28 20.69 -28.96
CA PHE A 7 -0.32 19.26 -29.26
C PHE A 7 0.76 18.48 -28.48
N ASN A 8 1.94 19.08 -28.28
CA ASN A 8 3.01 18.48 -27.49
C ASN A 8 2.60 18.32 -26.02
N ASP A 9 1.84 19.25 -25.45
CA ASP A 9 1.36 19.16 -24.06
C ASP A 9 0.33 18.04 -23.91
N VAL A 10 -0.52 17.84 -24.93
CA VAL A 10 -1.48 16.73 -24.97
C VAL A 10 -0.77 15.39 -25.02
N ILE A 11 0.23 15.24 -25.91
CA ILE A 11 1.00 14.01 -26.05
C ILE A 11 1.80 13.72 -24.78
N GLN A 12 2.42 14.73 -24.17
CA GLN A 12 3.13 14.58 -22.90
C GLN A 12 2.19 14.14 -21.77
N GLY A 13 1.02 14.77 -21.65
CA GLY A 13 0.01 14.38 -20.66
C GLY A 13 -0.50 12.95 -20.85
N LEU A 14 -0.70 12.50 -22.09
CA LEU A 14 -1.07 11.12 -22.39
C LEU A 14 0.03 10.13 -21.98
N ALA A 15 1.28 10.44 -22.31
CA ALA A 15 2.43 9.62 -21.95
C ALA A 15 2.58 9.52 -20.42
N ASP A 16 2.53 10.64 -19.71
CA ASP A 16 2.67 10.69 -18.25
C ASP A 16 1.56 9.90 -17.55
N ASN A 17 0.31 10.02 -18.02
CA ASN A 17 -0.82 9.24 -17.50
C ASN A 17 -0.66 7.72 -17.73
N ALA A 18 -0.15 7.32 -18.90
CA ALA A 18 0.15 5.93 -19.19
C ALA A 18 1.25 5.38 -18.26
N PHE A 19 2.35 6.12 -18.09
CA PHE A 19 3.43 5.74 -17.17
C PHE A 19 2.98 5.69 -15.71
N ALA A 20 2.15 6.64 -15.27
CA ALA A 20 1.58 6.63 -13.92
C ALA A 20 0.72 5.38 -13.68
N THR A 21 -0.11 5.00 -14.66
CA THR A 21 -0.95 3.80 -14.58
C THR A 21 -0.11 2.52 -14.50
N VAL A 22 0.91 2.40 -15.35
CA VAL A 22 1.83 1.24 -15.32
C VAL A 22 2.60 1.17 -14.00
N LYS A 23 3.09 2.30 -13.48
CA LYS A 23 3.78 2.38 -12.19
C LYS A 23 2.87 1.99 -11.03
N ALA A 24 1.60 2.43 -11.05
CA ALA A 24 0.61 2.07 -10.06
C ALA A 24 0.32 0.56 -10.08
N ALA A 25 0.11 -0.01 -11.27
CA ALA A 25 -0.10 -1.46 -11.44
C ALA A 25 1.09 -2.29 -10.93
N LYS A 26 2.33 -1.87 -11.25
CA LYS A 26 3.54 -2.52 -10.73
C LYS A 26 3.61 -2.45 -9.20
N THR A 27 3.29 -1.30 -8.62
CA THR A 27 3.29 -1.12 -7.16
C THR A 27 2.24 -2.01 -6.50
N ALA A 28 1.04 -2.09 -7.09
CA ALA A 28 -0.02 -2.98 -6.62
C ALA A 28 0.37 -4.45 -6.71
N LEU A 29 1.06 -4.88 -7.77
CA LEU A 29 1.55 -6.25 -7.90
C LEU A 29 2.57 -6.59 -6.80
N ASN A 30 3.54 -5.71 -6.54
CA ASN A 30 4.50 -5.91 -5.47
C ASN A 30 3.82 -5.97 -4.09
N ALA A 31 2.84 -5.10 -3.84
CA ALA A 31 2.07 -5.13 -2.61
C ALA A 31 1.26 -6.43 -2.47
N SER A 32 0.65 -6.91 -3.55
CA SER A 32 -0.07 -8.19 -3.56
C SER A 32 0.82 -9.38 -3.23
N GLN A 33 2.09 -9.37 -3.65
CA GLN A 33 3.04 -10.43 -3.29
C GLN A 33 3.36 -10.43 -1.80
N ASP A 34 3.57 -9.24 -1.21
CA ASP A 34 3.83 -9.12 0.24
C ASP A 34 2.59 -9.51 1.06
N LEU A 35 1.39 -9.09 0.62
CA LEU A 35 0.12 -9.45 1.25
C LEU A 35 -0.17 -10.96 1.17
N TYR A 36 0.26 -11.63 0.11
CA TYR A 36 0.21 -13.10 0.03
C TYR A 36 1.05 -13.74 1.14
N HIS A 37 2.31 -13.33 1.30
CA HIS A 37 3.17 -13.85 2.36
C HIS A 37 2.64 -13.53 3.75
N PHE A 38 2.08 -12.34 3.94
CA PHE A 38 1.40 -11.96 5.17
C PHE A 38 0.21 -12.90 5.47
N GLN A 39 -0.67 -13.16 4.51
CA GLN A 39 -1.80 -14.08 4.72
C GLN A 39 -1.34 -15.50 5.04
N MET A 40 -0.30 -15.99 4.35
CA MET A 40 0.28 -17.30 4.63
C MET A 40 0.85 -17.36 6.06
N ALA A 41 1.59 -16.34 6.49
CA ALA A 41 2.13 -16.28 7.85
C ALA A 41 1.02 -16.23 8.92
N VAL A 42 -0.06 -15.49 8.66
CA VAL A 42 -1.23 -15.47 9.56
C VAL A 42 -1.91 -16.84 9.60
N HIS A 43 -2.05 -17.51 8.46
CA HIS A 43 -2.63 -18.85 8.39
C HIS A 43 -1.78 -19.90 9.13
N GLU A 44 -0.46 -19.86 8.96
CA GLU A 44 0.49 -20.86 9.49
C GLU A 44 0.84 -20.63 10.97
N HIS A 45 0.85 -19.38 11.44
CA HIS A 45 1.37 -19.03 12.76
C HIS A 45 0.37 -18.25 13.64
N GLY A 46 -0.73 -17.78 13.07
CA GLY A 46 -1.71 -16.95 13.75
C GLY A 46 -1.30 -15.48 13.88
N GLU A 47 -2.30 -14.61 13.96
CA GLU A 47 -2.13 -13.15 13.98
C GLU A 47 -1.16 -12.68 15.09
N LYS A 48 -1.28 -13.23 16.31
CA LYS A 48 -0.44 -12.83 17.44
C LYS A 48 1.06 -13.06 17.17
N ALA A 49 1.42 -14.17 16.53
CA ALA A 49 2.81 -14.45 16.20
C ALA A 49 3.31 -13.46 15.13
N VAL A 50 2.49 -13.18 14.12
CA VAL A 50 2.80 -12.23 13.06
C VAL A 50 2.98 -10.81 13.60
N VAL A 51 2.15 -10.36 14.55
CA VAL A 51 2.31 -9.05 15.20
C VAL A 51 3.63 -8.96 15.97
N ASN A 52 3.95 -9.99 16.76
CA ASN A 52 5.19 -10.01 17.54
C ASN A 52 6.43 -10.01 16.64
N GLU A 53 6.42 -10.82 15.58
CA GLU A 53 7.56 -10.87 14.66
C GLU A 53 7.68 -9.60 13.81
N THR A 54 6.55 -9.00 13.43
CA THR A 54 6.55 -7.67 12.81
C THR A 54 7.20 -6.66 13.75
N ALA A 55 6.87 -6.67 15.05
CA ALA A 55 7.50 -5.79 16.03
C ALA A 55 9.02 -6.01 16.10
N ASN A 56 9.49 -7.25 16.12
CA ASN A 56 10.93 -7.57 16.08
C ASN A 56 11.61 -6.97 14.84
N VAL A 57 11.01 -7.15 13.66
CA VAL A 57 11.51 -6.60 12.39
C VAL A 57 11.55 -5.07 12.41
N LEU A 58 10.48 -4.42 12.91
CA LEU A 58 10.42 -2.96 12.99
C LEU A 58 11.42 -2.39 14.00
N GLN A 59 11.58 -3.06 15.14
CA GLN A 59 12.55 -2.69 16.16
C GLN A 59 13.97 -2.68 15.59
N GLN A 60 14.34 -3.73 14.87
CA GLN A 60 15.65 -3.82 14.22
C GLN A 60 15.82 -2.78 13.12
N ARG A 61 14.77 -2.58 12.30
CA ARG A 61 14.79 -1.67 11.14
C ARG A 61 14.92 -0.21 11.55
N TYR A 62 14.20 0.21 12.60
CA TYR A 62 14.14 1.61 13.01
C TYR A 62 14.95 1.93 14.26
N ARG A 63 15.55 0.92 14.91
CA ARG A 63 16.33 1.05 16.15
C ARG A 63 15.54 1.74 17.27
N CYS A 64 14.26 1.40 17.38
CA CYS A 64 13.35 1.94 18.40
C CYS A 64 13.17 0.97 19.58
N THR A 65 12.41 1.41 20.60
CA THR A 65 12.03 0.52 21.70
C THR A 65 11.03 -0.53 21.24
N TYR A 66 10.95 -1.65 21.96
CA TYR A 66 9.96 -2.69 21.69
C TYR A 66 8.52 -2.14 21.76
N THR A 67 8.24 -1.25 22.71
CA THR A 67 6.91 -0.64 22.88
C THR A 67 6.51 0.19 21.66
N GLU A 68 7.41 0.99 21.10
CA GLU A 68 7.15 1.73 19.86
C GLU A 68 6.93 0.77 18.69
N ALA A 69 7.78 -0.25 18.57
CA ALA A 69 7.71 -1.22 17.49
C ALA A 69 6.41 -2.04 17.51
N VAL A 70 5.90 -2.44 18.68
CA VAL A 70 4.67 -3.25 18.79
C VAL A 70 3.41 -2.44 18.48
N VAL A 71 3.40 -1.14 18.82
CA VAL A 71 2.31 -0.22 18.43
C VAL A 71 2.25 -0.10 16.91
N ASP A 72 3.40 0.14 16.28
CA ASP A 72 3.49 0.23 14.82
C ASP A 72 3.16 -1.09 14.14
N ALA A 73 3.62 -2.21 14.69
CA ALA A 73 3.32 -3.54 14.18
C ALA A 73 1.81 -3.82 14.20
N GLY A 74 1.13 -3.53 15.32
CA GLY A 74 -0.31 -3.70 15.43
C GLY A 74 -1.07 -2.86 14.39
N ASN A 75 -0.67 -1.59 14.20
CA ASN A 75 -1.27 -0.73 13.18
C ASN A 75 -1.08 -1.26 11.76
N ARG A 76 0.12 -1.75 11.42
CA ARG A 76 0.43 -2.29 10.09
C ARG A 76 -0.29 -3.61 9.82
N VAL A 77 -0.32 -4.52 10.80
CA VAL A 77 -1.02 -5.80 10.69
C VAL A 77 -2.53 -5.57 10.53
N ARG A 78 -3.13 -4.66 11.32
CA ARG A 78 -4.55 -4.30 11.16
C ARG A 78 -4.85 -3.76 9.75
N ALA A 79 -4.04 -2.82 9.26
CA ALA A 79 -4.23 -2.27 7.91
C ALA A 79 -4.06 -3.35 6.82
N ALA A 80 -3.10 -4.27 6.98
CA ALA A 80 -2.92 -5.39 6.06
C ALA A 80 -4.13 -6.34 6.08
N LEU A 81 -4.69 -6.65 7.25
CA LEU A 81 -5.91 -7.45 7.39
C LEU A 81 -7.10 -6.81 6.66
N GLU A 82 -7.29 -5.50 6.80
CA GLU A 82 -8.32 -4.75 6.09
C GLU A 82 -8.14 -4.87 4.55
N LEU A 83 -6.91 -4.70 4.06
CA LEU A 83 -6.60 -4.80 2.64
C LEU A 83 -6.83 -6.21 2.07
N VAL A 84 -6.38 -7.27 2.75
CA VAL A 84 -6.57 -8.65 2.27
C VAL A 84 -8.01 -9.14 2.39
N SER A 85 -8.83 -8.51 3.22
CA SER A 85 -10.26 -8.78 3.30
C SER A 85 -11.07 -8.19 2.14
N GLY A 86 -10.42 -7.44 1.23
CA GLY A 86 -11.08 -6.84 0.08
C GLY A 86 -11.90 -5.60 0.42
N GLN A 87 -11.53 -4.85 1.46
CA GLN A 87 -12.18 -3.57 1.74
C GLN A 87 -11.80 -2.54 0.67
N ASP A 88 -12.80 -2.06 -0.07
CA ASP A 88 -12.65 -1.07 -1.16
C ASP A 88 -12.45 0.37 -0.65
N THR A 89 -11.80 0.55 0.50
CA THR A 89 -11.60 1.86 1.15
C THR A 89 -10.91 2.84 0.18
N PHE A 90 -9.79 2.45 -0.42
CA PHE A 90 -9.04 3.36 -1.30
C PHE A 90 -9.64 3.51 -2.70
N GLN A 91 -10.38 2.53 -3.20
CA GLN A 91 -11.18 2.70 -4.42
C GLN A 91 -12.28 3.75 -4.17
N THR A 92 -13.03 3.59 -3.08
CA THR A 92 -14.07 4.55 -2.67
C THR A 92 -13.51 5.96 -2.48
N VAL A 93 -12.34 6.09 -1.83
CA VAL A 93 -11.65 7.39 -1.68
C VAL A 93 -11.29 7.98 -3.05
N ARG A 94 -10.71 7.19 -3.95
CA ARG A 94 -10.37 7.65 -5.32
C ARG A 94 -11.61 8.10 -6.09
N ASP A 95 -12.68 7.33 -6.04
CA ASP A 95 -13.93 7.64 -6.72
C ASP A 95 -14.58 8.90 -6.16
N ASN A 96 -14.45 9.16 -4.84
CA ASN A 96 -14.94 10.38 -4.22
C ASN A 96 -14.13 11.63 -4.61
N LEU A 97 -12.81 11.50 -4.78
CA LEU A 97 -11.94 12.62 -5.16
C LEU A 97 -12.02 12.97 -6.65
N ASN A 98 -12.47 12.05 -7.50
CA ASN A 98 -12.65 12.26 -8.95
C ASN A 98 -14.03 12.81 -9.33
N LYS A 99 -14.88 13.12 -8.34
CA LYS A 99 -16.17 13.81 -8.54
C LYS A 99 -15.94 15.31 -8.68
#